data_AF-A0A553QL82-F1
#
_entry.id   AF-A0A553QL82-F1
#
_cell.length_a   1.000
_cell.length_b   1.000
_cell.length_c   1.000
_cell.angle_alpha   90.00
_cell.angle_beta   90.00
_cell.angle_gamma   90.00
#
_symmetry.space_group_name_H-M   'P 1'
#
loop_
_entity.id
_entity.type
_entity.pdbx_description
1 polymer ?
#
loop_
_entity_poly.entity_id
_entity_poly.type
_entity_poly.pdbx_seq_one_letter_code
_entity_poly.pdbx_strand_id
1 'polypeptide(L)'
;MNQSQFRETEKGLQLGKLYTAPEGLEVGLVDELVPEEKVLSSAAEAMSKWLAIPDHARQLSKSMMKKPTIDRLLAAREADIRNFGSFITRDSIQKSLGMYMEKLKKKRRS
;
A
#
# COMPACT_ATOMS: atom_id res chain seq x y z
N MET A 1 6.73 -1.80 -14.84
CA MET A 1 7.12 -2.57 -13.64
C MET A 1 8.32 -3.41 -14.05
N ASN A 2 9.47 -3.25 -13.39
CA ASN A 2 10.64 -4.08 -13.69
C ASN A 2 10.47 -5.47 -13.02
N GLN A 3 11.14 -6.49 -13.55
CA GLN A 3 10.99 -7.88 -13.11
C GLN A 3 11.36 -8.09 -11.62
N SER A 4 12.29 -7.28 -11.10
CA SER A 4 12.72 -7.33 -9.69
C SER A 4 11.62 -6.87 -8.72
N GLN A 5 10.88 -5.80 -9.03
CA GLN A 5 9.75 -5.35 -8.20
C GLN A 5 8.63 -6.40 -8.12
N PHE A 6 8.40 -7.15 -9.20
CA PHE A 6 7.41 -8.22 -9.18
C PHE A 6 7.78 -9.34 -8.21
N ARG A 7 9.06 -9.75 -8.19
CA ARG A 7 9.54 -10.80 -7.28
C ARG A 7 9.49 -10.37 -5.81
N GLU A 8 9.87 -9.14 -5.49
CA GLU A 8 9.77 -8.66 -4.11
C GLU A 8 8.31 -8.46 -3.66
N THR A 9 7.43 -8.07 -4.58
CA THR A 9 5.98 -8.03 -4.33
C THR A 9 5.44 -9.43 -4.01
N GLU A 10 5.81 -10.44 -4.80
CA GLU A 10 5.41 -11.84 -4.59
C GLU A 10 5.86 -12.35 -3.21
N LYS A 11 7.15 -12.20 -2.88
CA LYS A 11 7.69 -12.61 -1.58
C LYS A 11 6.99 -11.90 -0.43
N GLY A 12 6.80 -10.58 -0.54
CA GLY A 12 6.13 -9.78 0.49
C GLY A 12 4.71 -10.25 0.78
N LEU A 13 3.93 -10.50 -0.27
CA LEU A 13 2.54 -10.96 -0.16
C LEU A 13 2.44 -12.39 0.39
N GLN A 14 3.30 -13.31 -0.06
CA GLN A 14 3.25 -14.71 0.38
C GLN A 14 3.72 -14.89 1.83
N LEU A 15 4.74 -14.15 2.25
CA LEU A 15 5.31 -14.26 3.61
C LEU A 15 4.59 -13.38 4.63
N GLY A 16 3.73 -12.46 4.20
CA GLY A 16 3.15 -11.44 5.08
C GLY A 16 4.23 -10.56 5.72
N LYS A 17 5.29 -10.24 4.97
CA LYS A 17 6.49 -9.56 5.49
C LYS A 17 6.15 -8.12 5.89
N LEU A 18 6.53 -7.74 7.11
CA LEU A 18 6.57 -6.34 7.54
C LEU A 18 7.99 -5.81 7.29
N TYR A 19 8.12 -4.89 6.35
CA TYR A 19 9.41 -4.28 6.01
C TYR A 19 9.82 -3.28 7.08
N THR A 20 11.08 -3.33 7.50
CA THR A 20 11.71 -2.24 8.27
C THR A 20 11.88 -1.01 7.38
N ALA A 21 12.11 0.16 7.98
CA ALA A 21 12.26 1.40 7.21
C ALA A 21 13.41 1.36 6.18
N PRO A 22 14.61 0.81 6.50
CA PRO A 22 15.68 0.65 5.51
C PRO A 22 15.33 -0.33 4.38
N GLU A 23 14.71 -1.47 4.71
CA GLU A 23 14.28 -2.44 3.69
C GLU A 23 13.21 -1.85 2.78
N GLY A 24 12.30 -1.03 3.32
CA GLY A 24 11.27 -0.33 2.56
C GLY A 24 11.87 0.59 1.51
N LEU A 25 12.97 1.27 1.82
CA LEU A 25 13.70 2.11 0.86
C LEU A 25 14.38 1.24 -0.20
N GLU A 26 15.04 0.15 0.21
CA GLU A 26 15.74 -0.77 -0.69
C GLU A 26 14.81 -1.39 -1.75
N VAL A 27 13.61 -1.80 -1.35
CA VAL A 27 12.63 -2.41 -2.27
C VAL A 27 11.79 -1.39 -3.04
N GLY A 28 11.96 -0.09 -2.77
CA GLY A 28 11.21 1.00 -3.40
C GLY A 28 9.76 1.12 -2.92
N LEU A 29 9.46 0.70 -1.69
CA LEU A 29 8.18 0.92 -1.04
C LEU A 29 8.04 2.36 -0.51
N VAL A 30 9.16 2.99 -0.14
CA VAL A 30 9.25 4.40 0.23
C VAL A 30 10.34 5.08 -0.60
N ASP A 31 10.17 6.39 -0.84
CA ASP A 31 11.10 7.17 -1.68
C ASP A 31 12.29 7.74 -0.89
N GLU A 32 12.13 7.98 0.42
CA GLU A 32 13.13 8.62 1.28
C GLU A 32 13.06 8.11 2.72
N LEU A 33 14.21 8.02 3.38
CA LEU A 33 14.33 7.73 4.81
C LEU A 33 14.95 8.92 5.54
N VAL A 34 14.25 9.42 6.56
CA VAL A 34 14.69 10.55 7.38
C VAL A 34 14.52 10.24 8.88
N PRO A 35 15.22 10.96 9.78
CA PRO A 35 14.96 10.89 11.22
C PRO A 35 13.48 11.18 11.54
N GLU A 36 12.96 10.54 12.59
CA GLU A 36 11.54 10.60 12.97
C GLU A 36 11.04 12.04 13.14
N GLU A 37 11.87 12.90 13.73
CA GLU A 37 11.56 14.30 14.02
C GLU A 37 11.47 15.16 12.74
N LYS A 38 12.04 14.68 11.63
CA LYS A 38 12.10 15.38 10.34
C LYS A 38 11.10 14.88 9.31
N VAL A 39 10.31 13.85 9.63
CA VAL A 39 9.35 13.26 8.66
C VAL A 39 8.40 14.32 8.11
N LEU A 40 7.81 15.15 8.98
CA LEU A 40 6.83 16.16 8.58
C LEU A 40 7.47 17.31 7.78
N SER A 41 8.65 17.79 8.19
CA SER A 41 9.34 18.87 7.48
C SER A 41 9.81 18.41 6.09
N SER A 42 10.35 17.20 5.98
CA SER A 42 10.79 16.62 4.70
C SER A 42 9.60 16.39 3.75
N ALA A 43 8.47 15.89 4.29
CA ALA A 43 7.24 15.74 3.52
C ALA A 43 6.69 17.10 3.01
N ALA A 44 6.75 18.15 3.82
CA ALA A 44 6.33 19.50 3.43
C ALA A 44 7.24 20.09 2.33
N GLU A 45 8.56 19.86 2.43
CA GLU A 45 9.51 20.28 1.39
C GLU A 45 9.26 19.52 0.08
N ALA A 46 9.07 18.20 0.14
CA ALA A 46 8.72 17.39 -1.03
C ALA A 46 7.42 17.88 -1.68
N MET A 47 6.39 18.15 -0.88
CA MET A 47 5.13 18.71 -1.37
C MET A 47 5.31 20.08 -2.04
N SER A 48 6.16 20.94 -1.50
CA SER A 48 6.45 22.25 -2.09
C SER A 48 7.04 22.11 -3.50
N LYS A 49 7.91 21.12 -3.73
CA LYS A 49 8.45 20.79 -5.06
C LYS A 49 7.35 20.35 -6.03
N TRP A 50 6.41 19.50 -5.57
CA TRP A 50 5.28 19.05 -6.40
C TRP A 50 4.26 20.16 -6.70
N LEU A 51 4.04 21.09 -5.78
CA LEU A 51 3.10 22.20 -5.93
C LEU A 51 3.62 23.33 -6.82
N ALA A 52 4.93 23.41 -7.05
CA ALA A 52 5.51 24.33 -8.02
C ALA A 52 5.13 23.99 -9.47
N ILE A 53 4.67 22.76 -9.72
CA ILE A 53 4.23 22.30 -11.04
C ILE A 53 2.76 22.74 -11.28
N PRO A 54 2.42 23.33 -12.45
CA PRO A 54 1.04 23.70 -12.76
C PRO A 54 0.04 22.56 -12.53
N ASP A 55 -1.04 22.88 -11.81
CA ASP A 55 -1.98 21.88 -11.28
C ASP A 55 -2.56 20.98 -12.38
N HIS A 56 -3.03 21.59 -13.47
CA HIS A 56 -3.63 20.87 -14.59
C HIS A 56 -2.65 19.89 -15.26
N ALA A 57 -1.39 20.31 -15.47
CA ALA A 57 -0.36 19.46 -16.09
C ALA A 57 0.00 18.27 -15.18
N ARG A 58 0.10 18.52 -13.87
CA ARG A 58 0.35 17.49 -12.85
C ARG A 58 -0.81 16.49 -12.77
N GLN A 59 -2.05 16.97 -12.80
CA GLN A 59 -3.25 16.13 -12.79
C GLN A 59 -3.33 15.24 -14.03
N LEU A 60 -3.10 15.82 -15.22
CA LEU A 60 -3.15 15.07 -16.48
C LEU A 60 -2.09 13.97 -16.49
N SER A 61 -0.84 14.30 -16.17
CA SER A 61 0.27 13.35 -16.15
C SER A 61 0.03 12.21 -15.16
N LYS A 62 -0.43 12.52 -13.94
CA LYS A 62 -0.79 11.52 -12.92
C LYS A 62 -1.94 10.62 -13.38
N SER A 63 -2.96 11.19 -14.01
CA SER A 63 -4.10 10.44 -14.53
C SER A 63 -3.69 9.50 -15.65
N MET A 64 -2.88 9.98 -16.60
CA MET A 64 -2.36 9.17 -17.70
C MET A 64 -1.56 7.97 -17.20
N MET A 65 -0.65 8.18 -16.24
CA MET A 65 0.16 7.09 -15.69
C MET A 65 -0.67 6.04 -14.94
N LYS A 66 -1.74 6.45 -14.24
CA LYS A 66 -2.56 5.56 -13.40
C LYS A 66 -3.74 4.94 -14.14
N LYS A 67 -4.09 5.47 -15.33
CA LYS A 67 -5.27 5.07 -16.09
C LYS A 67 -5.39 3.55 -16.29
N PRO A 68 -4.35 2.82 -16.76
CA PRO A 68 -4.48 1.38 -16.98
C PRO A 68 -4.84 0.60 -15.70
N THR A 69 -4.26 0.98 -14.56
CA THR A 69 -4.53 0.33 -13.27
C THR A 69 -5.94 0.64 -12.77
N ILE A 70 -6.39 1.89 -12.94
CA ILE A 70 -7.75 2.32 -12.57
C ILE A 70 -8.78 1.61 -13.44
N ASP A 71 -8.58 1.59 -14.76
CA ASP A 71 -9.48 0.96 -15.71
C ASP A 71 -9.64 -0.55 -15.39
N ARG A 72 -8.53 -1.24 -15.07
CA ARG A 72 -8.56 -2.65 -14.61
C ARG A 72 -9.40 -2.85 -13.35
N LEU A 73 -9.23 -1.97 -12.36
CA LEU A 73 -10.00 -2.03 -11.10
C LEU A 73 -11.49 -1.79 -11.34
N LEU A 74 -11.83 -0.79 -12.16
CA LEU A 74 -13.22 -0.45 -12.46
C LEU A 74 -13.92 -1.54 -13.27
N ALA A 75 -13.22 -2.15 -14.24
CA ALA A 75 -13.77 -3.24 -15.04
C ALA A 75 -14.11 -4.50 -14.21
N ALA A 76 -13.36 -4.75 -13.13
CA ALA A 76 -13.56 -5.91 -12.26
C ALA A 76 -14.42 -5.62 -11.00
N ARG A 77 -14.84 -4.37 -10.78
CA ARG A 77 -15.41 -3.89 -9.50
C ARG A 77 -16.49 -4.81 -8.92
N GLU A 78 -17.52 -5.14 -9.68
CA GLU A 78 -18.64 -5.94 -9.21
C GLU A 78 -18.25 -7.39 -8.89
N ALA A 79 -17.33 -7.96 -9.69
CA ALA A 79 -16.79 -9.28 -9.43
C ALA A 79 -15.92 -9.28 -8.16
N ASP A 80 -15.05 -8.29 -8.01
CA ASP A 80 -14.19 -8.13 -6.84
C ASP A 80 -14.99 -7.95 -5.55
N ILE A 81 -16.07 -7.17 -5.56
CA ILE A 81 -16.96 -7.01 -4.40
C ILE A 81 -17.59 -8.35 -4.01
N ARG A 82 -18.14 -9.09 -4.97
CA ARG A 82 -18.74 -10.42 -4.69
C ARG A 82 -17.69 -11.42 -4.19
N ASN A 83 -16.53 -11.44 -4.84
CA ASN A 83 -15.42 -12.32 -4.45
C ASN A 83 -14.97 -12.02 -3.03
N PHE A 84 -14.74 -10.75 -2.69
CA PHE A 84 -14.35 -10.34 -1.35
C PHE A 84 -15.41 -10.72 -0.31
N GLY A 85 -16.69 -10.42 -0.57
CA GLY A 85 -17.80 -10.77 0.32
C GLY A 85 -17.88 -12.28 0.59
N SER A 86 -17.80 -13.09 -0.47
CA SER A 86 -17.80 -14.55 -0.35
C SER A 86 -16.56 -15.09 0.37
N PHE A 87 -15.39 -14.48 0.17
CA PHE A 87 -14.15 -14.91 0.77
C PHE A 87 -14.08 -14.59 2.27
N ILE A 88 -14.41 -13.35 2.65
CA ILE A 88 -14.28 -12.89 4.02
C ILE A 88 -15.28 -13.57 4.95
N THR A 89 -16.45 -13.97 4.44
CA THR A 89 -17.52 -14.59 5.22
C THR A 89 -17.34 -16.08 5.47
N ARG A 90 -16.30 -16.72 4.93
CA ARG A 90 -16.02 -18.15 5.18
C ARG A 90 -15.64 -18.36 6.64
N ASP A 91 -16.17 -19.42 7.26
CA ASP A 91 -15.94 -19.73 8.68
C ASP A 91 -14.46 -19.82 9.05
N SER A 92 -13.63 -20.43 8.20
CA SER A 92 -12.19 -20.54 8.43
C SER A 92 -11.49 -19.18 8.48
N ILE A 93 -11.93 -18.25 7.63
CA ILE A 93 -11.42 -16.88 7.57
C ILE A 93 -11.91 -16.09 8.78
N GLN A 94 -13.22 -16.15 9.10
CA GLN A 94 -13.80 -15.50 10.27
C GLN A 94 -13.12 -15.96 11.57
N LYS A 95 -12.88 -17.27 11.73
CA LYS A 95 -12.14 -17.82 12.87
C LYS A 95 -10.71 -17.28 12.93
N SER A 96 -10.00 -17.25 11.80
CA SER A 96 -8.63 -16.74 11.72
C SER A 96 -8.53 -15.26 12.09
N LEU A 97 -9.47 -14.44 11.60
CA LEU A 97 -9.58 -13.03 11.95
C LEU A 97 -9.89 -12.84 13.44
N GLY A 98 -10.85 -13.60 13.98
CA GLY A 98 -11.18 -13.57 15.41
C GLY A 98 -9.98 -13.88 16.30
N MET A 99 -9.22 -14.94 15.97
CA MET A 99 -7.98 -15.27 16.69
C MET A 99 -6.94 -14.15 16.61
N TYR A 100 -6.78 -13.53 15.43
CA TYR A 100 -5.84 -12.42 15.26
C TYR A 100 -6.25 -11.20 16.10
N MET A 101 -7.54 -10.85 16.13
CA MET A 101 -8.07 -9.77 16.96
C MET A 101 -7.84 -10.02 18.46
N GLU A 102 -8.02 -11.25 18.93
CA GLU A 102 -7.73 -11.61 20.32
C GLU A 102 -6.23 -11.48 20.67
N LYS A 103 -5.34 -11.84 19.75
CA LYS A 103 -3.89 -11.62 19.92
C LYS A 103 -3.56 -10.12 20.01
N LEU A 104 -4.14 -9.29 19.16
CA LEU A 104 -3.95 -7.84 19.20
C LEU A 104 -4.45 -7.22 20.53
N LYS A 105 -5.60 -7.67 21.03
CA LYS A 105 -6.13 -7.22 22.34
C LYS A 105 -5.18 -7.54 23.49
N LYS A 106 -4.55 -8.72 23.48
CA LYS A 106 -3.57 -9.14 24.51
C LYS A 106 -2.30 -8.30 24.45
N LYS A 107 -1.76 -8.04 23.25
CA LYS A 107 -0.54 -7.22 23.06
C LYS A 107 -0.69 -5.77 23.54
N ARG A 108 -1.89 -5.19 23.48
CA ARG A 108 -2.15 -3.84 23.98
C ARG A 108 -2.26 -3.77 25.52
N ARG A 109 -2.53 -4.89 26.17
CA ARG A 109 -2.70 -4.98 27.64
C ARG A 109 -1.41 -5.35 28.38
N SER A 110 -0.36 -5.74 27.64
CA SER A 110 1.02 -5.92 28.14
C SER A 110 1.84 -4.66 27.88
#